data_AF-A0A537TWM6-F1
#
_entry.id   AF-A0A537TWM6-F1
#
_cell.length_a   1.000
_cell.length_b   1.000
_cell.length_c   1.000
_cell.angle_alpha   90.00
_cell.angle_beta   90.00
_cell.angle_gamma   90.00
#
_symmetry.space_group_name_H-M   'P 1'
#
loop_
_entity.id
_entity.type
_entity.pdbx_description
1 polymer ?
#
loop_
_entity_poly.entity_id
_entity_poly.type
_entity_poly.pdbx_seq_one_letter_code
_entity_poly.pdbx_strand_id
1 'polypeptide(L)'
;MTLGTDEHPFARMLDLVAPLAATEEIVVQHGHTRPCPDSFGHEWLEWVGYDEVVRLMSAARVVIAHAGVGTIMTALQLGITPVVVPRLHGHGEHVDDHQLQLARELGASGFVVPCLPDGDLEAAVEAAAERGQVAWTANGTLKRAVVLAAGGERA
;
A
#
# COMPACT_ATOMS: atom_id res chain seq x y z
N MET A 1 -3.95 0.26 -7.22
CA MET A 1 -3.07 -0.43 -6.24
C MET A 1 -1.65 -0.54 -6.78
N THR A 2 -0.66 -0.69 -5.90
CA THR A 2 0.75 -0.91 -6.30
C THR A 2 1.46 -1.98 -5.46
N LEU A 3 2.13 -2.91 -6.15
CA LEU A 3 2.89 -4.02 -5.55
C LEU A 3 4.37 -3.67 -5.26
N GLY A 4 4.80 -2.47 -5.66
CA GLY A 4 6.15 -1.97 -5.47
C GLY A 4 7.16 -2.44 -6.51
N THR A 5 8.42 -2.15 -6.23
CA THR A 5 9.56 -2.48 -7.10
C THR A 5 10.36 -3.69 -6.63
N ASP A 6 9.95 -4.31 -5.51
CA ASP A 6 10.61 -5.49 -4.96
C ASP A 6 10.58 -6.65 -5.98
N GLU A 7 11.64 -7.45 -6.01
CA GLU A 7 11.78 -8.59 -6.92
C GLU A 7 10.93 -9.79 -6.51
N HIS A 8 10.56 -9.89 -5.23
CA HIS A 8 9.71 -10.96 -4.72
C HIS A 8 8.27 -10.78 -5.25
N PRO A 9 7.66 -11.82 -5.84
CA PRO A 9 6.26 -11.76 -6.25
C PRO A 9 5.32 -11.51 -5.05
N PHE A 10 4.19 -10.84 -5.28
CA PHE A 10 3.18 -10.58 -4.24
C PHE A 10 1.80 -11.11 -4.63
N ALA A 11 1.70 -12.41 -4.90
CA ALA A 11 0.46 -13.05 -5.35
C ALA A 11 -0.69 -12.88 -4.33
N ARG A 12 -0.43 -12.98 -3.02
CA ARG A 12 -1.46 -12.81 -1.98
C ARG A 12 -2.20 -11.48 -2.08
N MET A 13 -1.50 -10.40 -2.43
CA MET A 13 -2.13 -9.10 -2.61
C MET A 13 -3.11 -9.10 -3.78
N LEU A 14 -2.81 -9.84 -4.85
CA LEU A 14 -3.74 -10.04 -5.95
C LEU A 14 -4.97 -10.82 -5.49
N ASP A 15 -4.77 -11.92 -4.76
CA ASP A 15 -5.88 -12.74 -4.23
C ASP A 15 -6.79 -11.94 -3.30
N LEU A 16 -6.23 -11.07 -2.46
CA LEU A 16 -6.99 -10.22 -1.54
C LEU A 16 -7.82 -9.17 -2.26
N VAL A 17 -7.32 -8.62 -3.37
CA VAL A 17 -8.00 -7.56 -4.14
C VAL A 17 -9.05 -8.12 -5.09
N ALA A 18 -8.92 -9.38 -5.51
CA ALA A 18 -9.81 -10.00 -6.50
C ALA A 18 -11.31 -9.85 -6.20
N PRO A 19 -11.79 -10.04 -4.96
CA PRO A 19 -13.21 -9.87 -4.64
C PRO A 19 -13.73 -8.44 -4.85
N LEU A 20 -12.88 -7.42 -4.66
CA LEU A 20 -13.26 -6.01 -4.77
C LEU A 20 -13.56 -5.59 -6.21
N ALA A 21 -13.04 -6.30 -7.21
CA ALA A 21 -13.26 -5.95 -8.60
C ALA A 21 -14.70 -6.18 -9.09
N ALA A 22 -15.52 -6.89 -8.29
CA ALA A 22 -16.95 -7.01 -8.55
C ALA A 22 -17.68 -5.66 -8.40
N THR A 23 -17.14 -4.74 -7.60
CA THR A 23 -17.76 -3.45 -7.26
C THR A 23 -16.90 -2.24 -7.60
N GLU A 24 -15.59 -2.42 -7.81
CA GLU A 24 -14.62 -1.35 -8.00
C GLU A 24 -13.88 -1.41 -9.34
N GLU A 25 -13.49 -0.23 -9.83
CA GLU A 25 -12.51 -0.12 -10.91
C GLU A 25 -11.08 -0.15 -10.33
N ILE A 26 -10.28 -1.12 -10.77
CA ILE A 26 -8.96 -1.40 -10.20
C ILE A 26 -7.87 -1.27 -11.26
N VAL A 27 -7.01 -0.27 -11.07
CA VAL A 27 -5.74 -0.14 -11.78
C VAL A 27 -4.65 -0.81 -10.95
N VAL A 28 -3.89 -1.74 -11.54
CA VAL A 28 -2.87 -2.54 -10.87
C VAL A 28 -1.49 -2.21 -11.43
N GLN A 29 -0.62 -1.60 -10.61
CA GLN A 29 0.81 -1.57 -10.89
C GLN A 29 1.47 -2.83 -10.31
N HIS A 30 1.93 -3.75 -11.15
CA HIS A 30 2.30 -5.10 -10.72
C HIS A 30 3.81 -5.39 -10.64
N GLY A 31 4.67 -4.58 -11.28
CA GLY A 31 6.13 -4.77 -11.27
C GLY A 31 6.52 -6.20 -11.61
N HIS A 32 7.33 -6.83 -10.77
CA HIS A 32 7.80 -8.22 -10.95
C HIS A 32 6.75 -9.31 -10.68
N THR A 33 5.58 -8.97 -10.14
CA THR A 33 4.51 -9.94 -9.96
C THR A 33 3.85 -10.21 -11.30
N ARG A 34 3.66 -11.49 -11.65
CA ARG A 34 3.00 -11.85 -12.92
C ARG A 34 1.60 -11.26 -12.96
N PRO A 35 1.23 -10.51 -14.03
CA PRO A 35 -0.12 -9.99 -14.16
C PRO A 35 -1.11 -11.12 -14.42
N CYS A 36 -2.36 -10.90 -14.02
CA CYS A 36 -3.48 -11.78 -14.36
C CYS A 36 -4.61 -10.96 -14.99
N PRO A 37 -4.46 -10.53 -16.27
CA PRO A 37 -5.42 -9.62 -16.90
C PRO A 37 -6.86 -10.16 -16.95
N ASP A 38 -7.00 -11.48 -17.05
CA ASP A 38 -8.29 -12.15 -17.15
C ASP A 38 -9.02 -12.31 -15.81
N SER A 39 -8.41 -11.92 -14.67
CA SER A 39 -8.99 -12.19 -13.35
C SER A 39 -9.85 -11.05 -12.80
N PHE A 40 -9.32 -9.83 -12.62
CA PHE A 40 -10.02 -8.80 -11.86
C PHE A 40 -9.47 -7.36 -11.99
N GLY A 41 -8.58 -7.06 -12.94
CA GLY A 41 -8.02 -5.71 -13.11
C GLY A 41 -8.52 -5.04 -14.39
N HIS A 42 -9.02 -3.81 -14.25
CA HIS A 42 -9.46 -3.01 -15.40
C HIS A 42 -8.27 -2.50 -16.21
N GLU A 43 -7.15 -2.22 -15.54
CA GLU A 43 -5.91 -1.81 -16.17
C GLU A 43 -4.70 -2.41 -15.43
N TRP A 44 -3.75 -3.00 -16.16
CA TRP A 44 -2.53 -3.59 -15.63
C TRP A 44 -1.32 -2.86 -16.18
N LEU A 45 -0.50 -2.32 -15.29
CA LEU A 45 0.66 -1.52 -15.59
C LEU A 45 1.89 -2.20 -14.98
N GLU A 46 2.89 -2.54 -15.79
CA GLU A 46 4.10 -3.17 -15.26
C GLU A 46 4.94 -2.13 -14.50
N TRP A 47 5.34 -1.07 -15.21
CA TRP A 47 6.09 0.06 -14.68
C TRP A 47 5.48 1.36 -15.16
N VAL A 48 5.40 2.34 -14.26
CA VAL A 48 4.93 3.70 -14.56
C VAL A 48 5.91 4.70 -14.01
N GLY A 49 6.06 5.83 -14.73
CA GLY A 49 6.85 6.96 -14.24
C GLY A 49 6.22 7.59 -13.00
N TYR A 50 7.03 8.32 -12.23
CA TYR A 50 6.57 8.95 -10.99
C TYR A 50 5.37 9.88 -11.19
N ASP A 51 5.39 10.71 -12.23
CA ASP A 51 4.28 11.64 -12.53
C ASP A 51 2.96 10.89 -12.77
N GLU A 52 3.04 9.72 -13.40
CA GLU A 52 1.89 8.87 -13.66
C GLU A 52 1.37 8.19 -12.39
N VAL A 53 2.27 7.74 -11.51
CA VAL A 53 1.90 7.27 -10.16
C VAL A 53 1.15 8.35 -9.40
N VAL A 54 1.66 9.59 -9.41
CA VAL A 54 1.02 10.72 -8.74
C VAL A 54 -0.35 11.02 -9.34
N ARG A 55 -0.48 10.99 -10.68
CA ARG A 55 -1.75 11.18 -11.38
C ARG A 55 -2.78 10.12 -11.00
N LEU A 56 -2.39 8.84 -11.06
CA LEU A 56 -3.26 7.71 -10.73
C LEU A 56 -3.67 7.73 -9.24
N MET A 57 -2.74 7.99 -8.33
CA MET A 57 -3.05 8.10 -6.90
C MET A 57 -4.00 9.26 -6.61
N SER A 58 -3.75 10.44 -7.19
CA SER A 58 -4.59 11.63 -6.98
C SER A 58 -6.02 11.43 -7.49
N ALA A 59 -6.21 10.63 -8.53
CA ALA A 59 -7.52 10.32 -9.10
C ALA A 59 -8.24 9.16 -8.39
N ALA A 60 -7.53 8.35 -7.60
CA ALA A 60 -8.09 7.18 -6.95
C ALA A 60 -8.92 7.54 -5.72
N ARG A 61 -10.06 6.86 -5.54
CA ARG A 61 -10.85 6.91 -4.30
C ARG A 61 -10.08 6.35 -3.10
N VAL A 62 -9.36 5.25 -3.34
CA VAL A 62 -8.54 4.56 -2.33
C VAL A 62 -7.23 4.11 -2.98
N VAL A 63 -6.12 4.29 -2.27
CA VAL A 63 -4.82 3.76 -2.67
C VAL A 63 -4.49 2.55 -1.79
N ILE A 64 -4.37 1.37 -2.42
CA ILE A 64 -3.89 0.16 -1.77
C ILE A 64 -2.42 -0.08 -2.16
N ALA A 65 -1.54 -0.25 -1.19
CA ALA A 65 -0.11 -0.37 -1.39
C ALA A 65 0.49 -1.47 -0.52
N HIS A 66 1.58 -2.07 -0.99
CA HIS A 66 2.54 -2.76 -0.12
C HIS A 66 3.16 -1.75 0.89
N ALA A 67 3.81 -2.25 1.95
CA ALA A 67 4.42 -1.39 2.96
C ALA A 67 5.76 -0.77 2.51
N GLY A 68 5.82 -0.26 1.29
CA GLY A 68 6.95 0.49 0.76
C GLY A 68 6.93 1.94 1.25
N VAL A 69 8.00 2.38 1.94
CA VAL A 69 8.09 3.73 2.52
C VAL A 69 7.84 4.81 1.47
N GLY A 70 8.48 4.74 0.29
CA GLY A 70 8.31 5.75 -0.76
C GLY A 70 6.87 5.90 -1.21
N THR A 71 6.20 4.77 -1.50
CA THR A 71 4.78 4.74 -1.90
C THR A 71 3.86 5.31 -0.83
N ILE A 72 4.06 4.92 0.44
CA ILE A 72 3.28 5.44 1.56
C ILE A 72 3.47 6.95 1.68
N MET A 73 4.72 7.43 1.60
CA MET A 73 5.02 8.86 1.69
C MET A 73 4.40 9.65 0.55
N THR A 74 4.43 9.14 -0.69
CA THR A 74 3.76 9.77 -1.83
C THR A 74 2.26 9.88 -1.59
N ALA A 75 1.58 8.79 -1.19
CA ALA A 75 0.15 8.83 -0.90
C ALA A 75 -0.18 9.87 0.20
N LEU A 76 0.58 9.86 1.30
CA LEU A 76 0.41 10.82 2.39
C LEU A 76 0.62 12.26 1.93
N GLN A 77 1.63 12.55 1.11
CA GLN A 77 1.89 13.90 0.59
C GLN A 77 0.76 14.41 -0.32
N LEU A 78 0.06 13.51 -1.00
CA LEU A 78 -1.15 13.81 -1.77
C LEU A 78 -2.40 13.95 -0.87
N GLY A 79 -2.24 13.83 0.45
CA GLY A 79 -3.31 13.89 1.43
C GLY A 79 -4.15 12.62 1.50
N ILE A 80 -3.71 11.52 0.89
CA ILE A 80 -4.44 10.26 0.84
C ILE A 80 -3.99 9.40 2.01
N THR A 81 -4.94 8.82 2.75
CA THR A 81 -4.65 7.76 3.72
C THR A 81 -4.65 6.41 3.01
N PRO A 82 -3.48 5.77 2.75
CA PRO A 82 -3.46 4.53 2.00
C PRO A 82 -3.88 3.33 2.88
N VAL A 83 -4.45 2.31 2.24
CA VAL A 83 -4.52 0.96 2.78
C VAL A 83 -3.17 0.29 2.57
N VAL A 84 -2.56 -0.20 3.65
CA VAL A 84 -1.23 -0.83 3.61
C VAL A 84 -1.34 -2.32 3.89
N VAL A 85 -0.95 -3.13 2.91
CA VAL A 85 -0.87 -4.59 3.01
C VAL A 85 0.62 -4.97 3.08
N PRO A 86 1.17 -5.31 4.26
CA PRO A 86 2.58 -5.64 4.36
C PRO A 86 2.87 -6.98 3.69
N ARG A 87 4.03 -7.10 3.04
CA ARG A 87 4.60 -8.40 2.65
C ARG A 87 5.04 -9.17 3.91
N LEU A 88 4.98 -10.50 3.85
CA LEU A 88 5.27 -11.38 4.98
C LEU A 88 6.46 -12.30 4.66
N HIS A 89 7.41 -12.38 5.59
CA HIS A 89 8.54 -13.29 5.49
C HIS A 89 8.08 -14.75 5.42
N GLY A 90 7.10 -15.13 6.25
CA GLY A 90 6.55 -16.50 6.29
C GLY A 90 5.88 -16.95 4.99
N HIS A 91 5.56 -16.03 4.08
CA HIS A 91 5.01 -16.31 2.75
C HIS A 91 6.05 -16.19 1.62
N GLY A 92 7.32 -15.90 1.95
CA GLY A 92 8.38 -15.66 0.96
C GLY A 92 8.19 -14.38 0.14
N GLU A 93 7.37 -13.45 0.62
CA GLU A 93 7.04 -12.21 -0.09
C GLU A 93 8.09 -11.11 0.14
N HIS A 94 8.93 -11.27 1.16
CA HIS A 94 10.03 -10.38 1.50
C HIS A 94 11.07 -11.14 2.35
N VAL A 95 12.27 -10.58 2.45
CA VAL A 95 13.39 -11.21 3.17
C VAL A 95 13.21 -11.19 4.70
N ASP A 96 12.39 -10.27 5.22
CA ASP A 96 12.10 -10.09 6.63
C ASP A 96 10.67 -9.52 6.84
N ASP A 97 10.29 -9.30 8.10
CA ASP A 97 8.97 -8.76 8.50
C ASP A 97 8.99 -7.25 8.80
N HIS A 98 9.97 -6.47 8.33
CA HIS A 98 10.00 -5.03 8.58
C HIS A 98 8.79 -4.31 7.97
N GLN A 99 8.26 -4.81 6.85
CA GLN A 99 7.02 -4.31 6.27
C GLN A 99 5.82 -4.46 7.22
N LEU A 100 5.73 -5.60 7.93
CA LEU A 100 4.68 -5.83 8.92
C LEU A 100 4.82 -4.89 10.13
N GLN A 101 6.05 -4.66 10.60
CA GLN A 101 6.32 -3.72 11.69
C GLN A 101 5.91 -2.29 11.29
N LEU A 102 6.32 -1.83 10.11
CA LEU A 102 5.96 -0.53 9.56
C LEU A 102 4.45 -0.34 9.45
N ALA A 103 3.73 -1.31 8.89
CA ALA A 103 2.27 -1.24 8.77
C ALA A 103 1.59 -1.09 10.14
N ARG A 104 2.05 -1.82 11.17
CA ARG A 104 1.52 -1.73 12.53
C ARG A 104 1.78 -0.36 13.16
N GLU A 105 3.00 0.15 13.09
CA GLU A 105 3.37 1.43 13.71
C GLU A 105 2.65 2.62 13.06
N LEU A 106 2.59 2.65 11.73
CA LEU A 106 1.89 3.70 11.00
C LEU A 106 0.38 3.62 11.18
N GLY A 107 -0.17 2.40 11.27
CA GLY A 107 -1.57 2.18 11.57
C GLY A 107 -1.96 2.68 12.97
N ALA A 108 -1.15 2.35 13.98
CA ALA A 108 -1.33 2.83 15.35
C ALA A 108 -1.22 4.36 15.46
N SER A 109 -0.41 4.97 14.60
CA SER A 109 -0.25 6.43 14.52
C SER A 109 -1.34 7.12 13.68
N GLY A 110 -2.25 6.36 13.06
CA GLY A 110 -3.35 6.88 12.24
C GLY A 110 -2.96 7.32 10.82
N PHE A 111 -1.70 7.13 10.41
CA PHE A 111 -1.24 7.55 9.08
C PHE A 111 -1.72 6.64 7.95
N VAL A 112 -1.98 5.37 8.24
CA VAL A 112 -2.44 4.40 7.24
C VAL A 112 -3.59 3.58 7.82
N VAL A 113 -4.31 2.87 6.93
CA VAL A 113 -5.20 1.78 7.33
C VAL A 113 -4.48 0.46 7.08
N PRO A 114 -3.96 -0.22 8.11
CA PRO A 114 -3.24 -1.47 7.90
C PRO A 114 -4.21 -2.63 7.65
N CYS A 115 -3.99 -3.39 6.59
CA CYS A 115 -4.59 -4.70 6.39
C CYS A 115 -3.55 -5.77 6.75
N LEU A 116 -3.55 -6.16 8.02
CA LEU A 116 -2.62 -7.16 8.59
C LEU A 116 -2.99 -8.58 8.10
N PRO A 117 -2.18 -9.63 8.37
CA PRO A 117 -2.40 -10.97 7.80
C PRO A 117 -3.81 -11.55 8.00
N ASP A 118 -4.41 -11.31 9.17
CA ASP A 118 -5.78 -11.75 9.51
C ASP A 118 -6.83 -10.66 9.30
N GLY A 119 -6.46 -9.59 8.57
CA GLY A 119 -7.31 -8.44 8.30
C GLY A 119 -8.25 -8.65 7.12
N ASP A 120 -9.34 -7.89 7.14
CA ASP A 120 -10.29 -7.82 6.03
C ASP A 120 -9.95 -6.61 5.15
N LEU A 121 -9.59 -6.87 3.89
CA LEU A 121 -9.22 -5.83 2.95
C LEU A 121 -10.42 -4.96 2.56
N GLU A 122 -11.62 -5.52 2.45
CA GLU A 122 -12.83 -4.77 2.11
C GLU A 122 -13.15 -3.75 3.21
N ALA A 123 -13.13 -4.20 4.47
CA ALA A 123 -13.29 -3.31 5.62
C ALA A 123 -12.19 -2.23 5.69
N ALA A 124 -10.95 -2.57 5.33
CA ALA A 124 -9.86 -1.59 5.28
C ALA A 124 -10.04 -0.55 4.16
N VAL A 125 -10.55 -0.96 2.99
CA VAL A 125 -10.86 -0.07 1.87
C VAL A 125 -11.98 0.89 2.24
N GLU A 126 -13.05 0.41 2.88
CA GLU A 126 -14.14 1.27 3.36
C GLU A 126 -13.63 2.27 4.41
N ALA A 127 -12.87 1.80 5.40
CA ALA A 127 -12.29 2.68 6.42
C ALA A 127 -11.34 3.75 5.83
N ALA A 128 -10.61 3.43 4.75
CA ALA A 128 -9.77 4.40 4.06
C ALA A 128 -10.60 5.40 3.25
N ALA A 129 -11.67 4.95 2.60
CA ALA A 129 -12.58 5.81 1.85
C ALA A 129 -13.28 6.82 2.77
N GLU A 130 -13.69 6.42 3.98
CA GLU A 130 -14.30 7.29 4.98
C GLU A 130 -13.36 8.39 5.50
N ARG A 131 -12.05 8.12 5.56
CA ARG A 131 -11.05 9.12 5.98
C ARG A 131 -10.85 10.22 4.93
N GLY A 132 -11.13 9.93 3.66
CA GLY A 132 -11.02 10.86 2.55
C GLY A 132 -9.60 11.43 2.36
N GLN A 133 -9.53 12.55 1.63
CA GLN A 133 -8.29 13.30 1.42
C GLN A 133 -8.14 14.38 2.50
N VAL A 134 -7.13 14.23 3.36
CA VAL A 134 -6.81 15.17 4.44
C VAL A 134 -5.54 15.92 4.05
N ALA A 135 -5.54 17.25 4.16
CA ALA A 135 -4.35 18.05 3.85
C ALA A 135 -3.13 17.56 4.63
N TRP A 136 -2.07 17.19 3.90
CA TRP A 136 -0.83 16.75 4.51
C TRP A 136 -0.16 17.91 5.24
N THR A 137 0.24 17.66 6.49
CA THR A 137 1.10 18.57 7.25
C THR A 137 2.39 17.86 7.61
N ALA A 138 3.52 18.55 7.46
CA ALA A 138 4.81 17.99 7.80
C ALA A 138 4.83 17.57 9.29
N ASN A 139 4.84 16.26 9.53
CA ASN A 139 4.67 15.69 10.86
C ASN A 139 5.96 14.99 11.33
N GLY A 140 6.61 15.53 12.35
CA GLY A 140 7.80 14.93 12.97
C GLY A 140 7.55 13.51 13.52
N THR A 141 6.30 13.19 13.87
CA THR A 141 5.87 11.87 14.32
C THR A 141 5.96 10.83 13.21
N LEU A 142 5.65 11.19 11.95
CA LEU A 142 5.76 10.27 10.81
C LEU A 142 7.22 9.91 10.53
N LYS A 143 8.11 10.91 10.50
CA LYS A 143 9.55 10.67 10.34
C LYS A 143 10.07 9.72 11.43
N ARG A 144 9.61 9.89 12.66
CA ARG A 144 9.98 9.02 13.78
C ARG A 144 9.40 7.61 13.64
N ALA A 145 8.14 7.46 13.23
CA ALA A 145 7.51 6.16 13.00
C ALA A 145 8.19 5.39 11.86
N VAL A 146 8.51 6.06 10.75
CA VAL A 146 9.25 5.44 9.63
C VAL A 146 10.67 5.01 10.08
N VAL A 147 11.37 5.83 10.86
CA VAL A 147 12.72 5.50 11.36
C VAL A 147 12.70 4.31 12.33
N LEU A 148 11.73 4.27 13.25
CA LEU A 148 11.56 3.17 14.21
C LEU A 148 11.28 1.85 13.48
N ALA A 149 10.34 1.87 12.54
CA ALA A 149 9.97 0.69 11.75
C ALA A 149 11.05 0.23 10.74
N ALA A 150 11.92 1.12 10.27
CA ALA A 150 13.01 0.79 9.34
C ALA A 150 14.27 0.24 10.04
N GLY A 151 14.21 -0.06 11.35
CA GLY A 151 15.35 -0.58 12.11
C GLY A 151 16.45 0.46 12.37
N GLY A 152 16.15 1.75 12.21
CA GLY A 152 17.11 2.82 12.49
C GLY A 152 17.31 2.98 14.00
N GLU A 153 18.36 2.37 14.54
CA GLU A 153 18.90 2.77 15.83
C GLU A 153 19.21 4.28 15.80
N ARG A 154 18.78 4.95 16.87
CA ARG A 154 19.08 6.38 17.08
C ARG A 154 20.60 6.56 17.10
N ALA A 155 21.12 7.42 16.22
CA ALA A 155 22.36 8.15 16.49
C ALA A 155 22.01 9.45 17.21
#